data_AF-A0A4R3FV01-F1
#
_entry.id   AF-A0A4R3FV01-F1
#
_cell.length_a   1.000
_cell.length_b   1.000
_cell.length_c   1.000
_cell.angle_alpha   90.00
_cell.angle_beta   90.00
_cell.angle_gamma   90.00
#
_symmetry.space_group_name_H-M   'P 1'
#
loop_
_entity.id
_entity.type
_entity.pdbx_description
1 polymer ?
#
loop_
_entity_poly.entity_id
_entity_poly.type
_entity_poly.pdbx_seq_one_letter_code
_entity_poly.pdbx_strand_id
1 'polypeptide(L)'
;MLLRLRRPLRIVTAYVGACLVSGLMLAALIVTKLPDPSAREVVPNLFGATIAMARISGIIGLIPSAIMIAILEWRAERRWPIYATFGAILAIAASLIISDALVAPQVTNLFVTIFGSVLLGLVSATAYWWIAGRLAGADRSD
;
A
#
# COMPACT_ATOMS: atom_id res chain seq x y z
N MET A 1 -1.68 -8.17 30.70
CA MET A 1 -1.18 -6.95 30.00
C MET A 1 -0.75 -7.21 28.54
N LEU A 2 -0.08 -8.33 28.22
CA LEU A 2 0.37 -8.66 26.85
C LEU A 2 -0.74 -8.74 25.79
N LEU A 3 -1.95 -9.16 26.15
CA LEU A 3 -3.10 -9.26 25.23
C LEU A 3 -3.54 -7.91 24.64
N ARG A 4 -3.45 -6.82 25.42
CA ARG A 4 -3.81 -5.47 24.93
C ARG A 4 -2.82 -4.92 23.90
N LEU A 5 -1.56 -5.38 23.93
CA LEU A 5 -0.52 -4.97 22.97
C LEU A 5 -0.58 -5.73 21.64
N ARG A 6 -1.16 -6.96 21.62
CA ARG A 6 -1.24 -7.79 20.41
C ARG A 6 -1.98 -7.09 19.27
N ARG A 7 -3.03 -6.34 19.60
CA ARG A 7 -3.87 -5.66 18.62
C ARG A 7 -3.18 -4.50 17.90
N PRO A 8 -2.58 -3.50 18.59
CA PRO A 8 -1.84 -2.43 17.91
C PRO A 8 -0.61 -2.97 17.18
N LEU A 9 0.14 -3.91 17.76
CA LEU A 9 1.27 -4.55 17.08
C LEU A 9 0.86 -5.15 15.74
N ARG A 10 -0.27 -5.87 15.71
CA ARG A 10 -0.78 -6.49 14.49
C ARG A 10 -1.20 -5.47 13.43
N ILE A 11 -1.84 -4.37 13.83
CA ILE A 11 -2.21 -3.29 12.91
C ILE A 11 -0.96 -2.69 12.28
N VAL A 12 0.07 -2.44 13.11
CA VAL A 12 1.36 -1.93 12.63
C VAL A 12 2.03 -2.92 11.70
N THR A 13 2.09 -4.22 12.04
CA THR A 13 2.68 -5.24 11.17
C THR A 13 1.93 -5.37 9.84
N ALA A 14 0.59 -5.31 9.85
CA ALA A 14 -0.21 -5.32 8.63
C ALA A 14 0.02 -4.09 7.77
N TYR A 15 0.16 -2.92 8.39
CA TYR A 15 0.46 -1.68 7.69
C TYR A 15 1.86 -1.73 7.04
N VAL A 16 2.87 -2.17 7.78
CA VAL A 16 4.22 -2.37 7.26
C VAL A 16 4.21 -3.39 6.12
N GLY A 17 3.51 -4.51 6.27
CA GLY A 17 3.37 -5.52 5.22
C GLY A 17 2.72 -4.97 3.94
N ALA A 18 1.66 -4.19 4.07
CA ALA A 18 1.01 -3.52 2.93
C ALA A 18 1.93 -2.50 2.25
N CYS A 19 2.72 -1.74 3.02
CA CYS A 19 3.72 -0.82 2.48
C CYS A 19 4.81 -1.57 1.72
N LEU A 20 5.29 -2.70 2.24
CA LEU A 20 6.31 -3.53 1.57
C LEU A 20 5.78 -4.12 0.25
N VAL A 21 4.54 -4.61 0.23
CA VAL A 21 3.90 -5.13 -0.99
C VAL A 21 3.75 -4.03 -2.03
N SER A 22 3.28 -2.84 -1.61
CA SER A 22 3.19 -1.67 -2.48
C SER A 22 4.56 -1.26 -3.03
N GLY A 23 5.56 -1.17 -2.15
CA GLY A 23 6.94 -0.83 -2.51
C GLY A 23 7.56 -1.81 -3.50
N LEU A 24 7.31 -3.11 -3.32
CA LEU A 24 7.79 -4.15 -4.23
C LEU A 24 7.15 -4.03 -5.62
N MET A 25 5.83 -3.82 -5.67
CA MET A 25 5.12 -3.64 -6.93
C MET A 25 5.61 -2.39 -7.69
N LEU A 26 5.81 -1.27 -6.97
CA LEU A 26 6.35 -0.05 -7.55
C LEU A 26 7.79 -0.24 -8.06
N ALA A 27 8.65 -0.88 -7.27
CA ALA A 27 10.02 -1.20 -7.68
C ALA A 27 10.05 -2.10 -8.93
N ALA A 28 9.19 -3.13 -8.99
CA ALA A 28 9.08 -4.01 -10.15
C ALA A 28 8.58 -3.28 -11.40
N LEU A 29 7.63 -2.35 -11.25
CA LEU A 29 7.16 -1.51 -12.36
C LEU A 29 8.29 -0.62 -12.90
N ILE A 30 9.08 0.00 -12.03
CA ILE A 30 10.22 0.83 -12.44
C ILE A 30 11.23 0.01 -13.25
N VAL A 31 11.64 -1.17 -12.75
CA VAL A 31 12.59 -2.06 -13.43
C VAL A 31 12.09 -2.51 -14.80
N THR A 32 10.81 -2.86 -14.90
CA THR A 32 10.23 -3.39 -16.14
C THR A 32 9.95 -2.32 -17.19
N LYS A 33 9.73 -1.06 -16.78
CA LYS A 33 9.40 0.07 -17.66
C LYS A 33 10.57 0.96 -18.07
N LEU A 34 11.76 0.77 -17.49
CA LEU A 34 12.97 1.46 -17.95
C LEU A 34 13.31 1.04 -19.39
N PRO A 35 13.43 2.02 -20.32
CA PRO A 35 13.60 1.74 -21.75
C PRO A 35 15.00 1.21 -22.11
N ASP A 36 15.98 1.41 -21.23
CA ASP A 36 17.37 1.05 -21.49
C ASP A 36 17.81 -0.13 -20.60
N PRO A 37 18.28 -1.26 -21.17
CA PRO A 37 18.83 -2.37 -20.38
C PRO A 37 20.04 -1.95 -19.55
N SER A 38 20.81 -0.93 -19.97
CA SER A 38 21.89 -0.37 -19.15
C SER A 38 21.36 0.42 -17.94
N ALA A 39 20.19 1.06 -18.08
CA ALA A 39 19.51 1.70 -16.95
C ALA A 39 18.95 0.68 -15.96
N ARG A 40 18.65 -0.56 -16.38
CA ARG A 40 18.31 -1.68 -15.47
C ARG A 40 19.49 -2.10 -14.60
N GLU A 41 20.72 -2.01 -15.10
CA GLU A 41 21.94 -2.28 -14.33
C GLU A 41 22.24 -1.17 -13.30
N VAL A 42 21.75 0.05 -13.56
CA VAL A 42 21.86 1.21 -12.64
C VAL A 42 20.71 1.27 -11.62
N VAL A 43 19.66 0.45 -11.77
CA VAL A 43 18.58 0.40 -10.77
C VAL A 43 19.20 -0.06 -9.45
N PRO A 44 19.08 0.73 -8.36
CA PRO A 44 19.53 0.29 -7.05
C PRO A 44 18.88 -1.06 -6.76
N ASN A 45 19.67 -2.04 -6.31
CA ASN A 45 19.26 -3.37 -5.87
C ASN A 45 17.74 -3.43 -5.58
N LEU A 46 16.97 -4.29 -6.27
CA LEU A 46 15.50 -4.41 -6.14
C LEU A 46 15.02 -4.31 -4.69
N PHE A 47 15.80 -4.85 -3.75
CA PHE A 47 15.60 -4.69 -2.32
C PHE A 47 15.61 -3.22 -1.85
N GLY A 48 16.67 -2.46 -2.14
CA GLY A 48 16.77 -1.02 -1.83
C GLY A 48 15.67 -0.20 -2.48
N ALA A 49 15.34 -0.46 -3.76
CA ALA A 49 14.22 0.19 -4.44
C ALA A 49 12.88 -0.12 -3.75
N THR A 50 12.65 -1.37 -3.35
CA THR A 50 11.47 -1.80 -2.60
C THR A 50 11.35 -1.04 -1.28
N ILE A 51 12.44 -0.94 -0.50
CA ILE A 51 12.45 -0.24 0.78
C ILE A 51 12.19 1.27 0.60
N ALA A 52 12.80 1.90 -0.41
CA ALA A 52 12.57 3.31 -0.71
C ALA A 52 11.10 3.58 -1.08
N MET A 53 10.53 2.76 -1.96
CA MET A 53 9.13 2.90 -2.37
C MET A 53 8.15 2.56 -1.26
N ALA A 54 8.45 1.54 -0.44
CA ALA A 54 7.66 1.19 0.73
C ALA A 54 7.62 2.35 1.76
N ARG A 55 8.74 3.05 1.93
CA ARG A 55 8.80 4.25 2.78
C ARG A 55 7.92 5.37 2.23
N ILE A 56 7.97 5.65 0.92
CA ILE A 56 7.13 6.67 0.28
C ILE A 56 5.65 6.31 0.44
N SER A 57 5.26 5.08 0.09
CA SER A 57 3.88 4.62 0.26
C SER A 57 3.44 4.68 1.72
N GLY A 58 4.34 4.35 2.63
CA GLY A 58 4.10 4.38 4.07
C GLY A 58 3.93 5.79 4.64
N ILE A 59 4.60 6.80 4.09
CA ILE A 59 4.43 8.20 4.51
C ILE A 59 3.11 8.75 3.97
N ILE A 60 2.86 8.59 2.67
CA ILE A 60 1.64 9.09 2.01
C ILE A 60 0.39 8.44 2.61
N GLY A 61 0.47 7.13 2.87
CA GLY A 61 -0.66 6.36 3.39
C GLY A 61 -0.91 6.50 4.89
N LEU A 62 0.00 7.10 5.67
CA LEU A 62 -0.02 6.98 7.13
C LEU A 62 -1.27 7.57 7.76
N ILE A 63 -1.45 8.88 7.56
CA ILE A 63 -2.57 9.64 8.12
C ILE A 63 -3.92 9.11 7.61
N PRO A 64 -4.16 9.00 6.29
CA PRO A 64 -5.45 8.52 5.80
C PRO A 64 -5.75 7.08 6.26
N SER A 65 -4.76 6.19 6.29
CA SER A 65 -4.96 4.82 6.78
C SER A 65 -5.25 4.79 8.28
N ALA A 66 -4.55 5.59 9.10
CA ALA A 66 -4.80 5.65 10.53
C ALA A 66 -6.23 6.11 10.85
N ILE A 67 -6.72 7.15 10.15
CA ILE A 67 -8.10 7.65 10.29
C ILE A 67 -9.10 6.56 9.91
N MET A 68 -8.92 5.95 8.73
CA MET A 68 -9.84 4.89 8.26
C MET A 68 -9.86 3.69 9.20
N ILE A 69 -8.68 3.24 9.65
CA ILE A 69 -8.56 2.11 10.59
C ILE A 69 -9.28 2.46 11.90
N ALA A 70 -9.11 3.66 12.45
CA ALA A 70 -9.82 4.08 13.67
C ALA A 70 -11.34 4.07 13.50
N ILE A 71 -11.85 4.57 12.37
CA ILE A 71 -13.30 4.57 12.06
C ILE A 71 -13.84 3.14 11.95
N LEU A 72 -13.16 2.27 11.21
CA LEU A 72 -13.58 0.88 11.02
C LEU A 72 -13.50 0.07 12.31
N GLU A 73 -12.50 0.36 13.14
CA GLU A 73 -12.37 -0.22 14.46
C GLU A 73 -13.51 0.20 15.39
N TRP A 74 -13.89 1.49 15.36
CA TRP A 74 -15.03 2.02 16.11
C TRP A 74 -16.37 1.42 15.67
N ARG A 75 -16.55 1.23 14.37
CA ARG A 75 -17.75 0.59 13.79
C ARG A 75 -17.73 -0.94 13.83
N ALA A 76 -16.67 -1.55 14.37
CA ALA A 76 -16.43 -2.99 14.35
C ALA A 76 -16.55 -3.62 12.94
N GLU A 77 -16.19 -2.87 11.90
CA GLU A 77 -16.44 -3.20 10.50
C GLU A 77 -15.19 -3.81 9.85
N ARG A 78 -15.31 -5.04 9.32
CA ARG A 78 -14.16 -5.84 8.84
C ARG A 78 -14.31 -6.40 7.42
N ARG A 79 -15.33 -5.95 6.69
CA ARG A 79 -15.60 -6.34 5.29
C ARG A 79 -14.43 -5.98 4.38
N TRP A 80 -13.81 -7.00 3.75
CA TRP A 80 -12.74 -6.83 2.74
C TRP A 80 -13.04 -5.76 1.69
N PRO A 81 -14.27 -5.67 1.11
CA PRO A 81 -14.59 -4.65 0.10
C PRO A 81 -14.31 -3.21 0.56
N ILE A 82 -14.45 -2.89 1.85
CA ILE A 82 -14.22 -1.53 2.34
C ILE A 82 -12.72 -1.21 2.34
N TYR A 83 -11.89 -2.15 2.79
CA TYR A 83 -10.44 -2.01 2.76
C TYR A 83 -9.93 -1.96 1.31
N ALA A 84 -10.47 -2.79 0.43
CA ALA A 84 -10.14 -2.83 -0.98
C ALA A 84 -10.44 -1.50 -1.70
N THR A 85 -11.65 -0.97 -1.53
CA THR A 85 -12.05 0.33 -2.09
C THR A 85 -11.18 1.47 -1.54
N PHE A 86 -10.91 1.47 -0.24
CA PHE A 86 -10.05 2.49 0.36
C PHE A 86 -8.62 2.43 -0.16
N GLY A 87 -8.04 1.23 -0.28
CA GLY A 87 -6.72 1.03 -0.87
C GLY A 87 -6.65 1.53 -2.30
N ALA A 88 -7.67 1.25 -3.12
CA ALA A 88 -7.75 1.74 -4.50
C ALA A 88 -7.79 3.27 -4.57
N ILE A 89 -8.63 3.92 -3.75
CA ILE A 89 -8.71 5.39 -3.67
C ILE A 89 -7.36 5.99 -3.27
N LEU A 90 -6.73 5.42 -2.24
CA LEU A 90 -5.46 5.91 -1.71
C LEU A 90 -4.33 5.78 -2.72
N ALA A 91 -4.29 4.66 -3.46
CA ALA A 91 -3.32 4.46 -4.53
C ALA A 91 -3.53 5.41 -5.72
N ILE A 92 -4.79 5.68 -6.11
CA ILE A 92 -5.10 6.71 -7.13
C ILE A 92 -4.60 8.08 -6.64
N ALA A 93 -4.97 8.49 -5.43
CA ALA A 93 -4.56 9.77 -4.86
C ALA A 93 -3.03 9.91 -4.80
N ALA A 94 -2.34 8.86 -4.33
CA ALA A 94 -0.88 8.84 -4.31
C ALA A 94 -0.27 8.97 -5.72
N SER A 95 -0.83 8.28 -6.72
CA SER A 95 -0.34 8.37 -8.09
C SER A 95 -0.53 9.74 -8.71
N LEU A 96 -1.62 10.46 -8.39
CA LEU A 96 -1.85 11.82 -8.84
C LEU A 96 -0.85 12.79 -8.22
N ILE A 97 -0.62 12.69 -6.90
CA ILE A 97 0.35 13.53 -6.18
C ILE A 97 1.77 13.32 -6.70
N ILE A 98 2.17 12.06 -6.93
CA ILE A 98 3.51 11.72 -7.42
C ILE A 98 3.69 12.15 -8.88
N SER A 99 2.67 11.97 -9.74
CA SER A 99 2.75 12.36 -11.15
C SER A 99 2.94 13.87 -11.32
N ASP A 100 2.28 14.67 -10.48
CA ASP A 100 2.38 16.14 -10.51
C ASP A 100 3.74 16.65 -9.99
N ALA A 101 4.38 15.88 -9.09
CA ALA A 101 5.64 16.27 -8.45
C ALA A 101 6.91 15.84 -9.19
N LEU A 102 6.87 14.80 -10.03
CA LEU A 102 8.07 14.13 -10.56
C LEU A 102 8.18 14.04 -12.08
N VAL A 103 7.10 14.25 -12.85
CA VAL A 103 7.09 13.90 -14.28
C VAL A 103 6.54 15.06 -15.13
N ALA A 104 7.44 15.83 -15.76
CA ALA A 104 7.10 16.57 -16.97
C ALA A 104 6.47 15.60 -17.98
N PRO A 105 5.41 15.99 -18.72
CA PRO A 105 4.39 15.08 -19.26
C PRO A 105 4.95 14.17 -20.37
N GLN A 106 5.61 13.08 -19.97
CA GLN A 106 6.02 12.01 -20.87
C GLN A 106 5.06 10.84 -20.71
N VAL A 107 4.00 10.89 -21.52
CA VAL A 107 3.33 9.76 -22.21
C VAL A 107 2.93 8.51 -21.39
N THR A 108 2.82 8.55 -20.07
CA THR A 108 2.08 7.52 -19.35
C THR A 108 0.59 7.78 -19.54
N ASN A 109 -0.06 6.94 -20.36
CA ASN A 109 -1.49 6.97 -20.60
C ASN A 109 -2.24 6.97 -19.25
N LEU A 110 -3.06 8.01 -19.01
CA LEU A 110 -3.82 8.21 -17.78
C LEU A 110 -4.59 6.95 -17.36
N PHE A 111 -5.11 6.19 -18.33
CA PHE A 111 -5.77 4.91 -18.09
C PHE A 111 -4.86 3.86 -17.44
N VAL A 112 -3.61 3.77 -17.88
CA VAL A 112 -2.62 2.82 -17.34
C VAL A 112 -2.23 3.22 -15.92
N THR A 113 -2.08 4.52 -15.66
CA THR A 113 -1.80 5.05 -14.32
C THR A 113 -2.96 4.75 -13.37
N ILE A 114 -4.19 5.09 -13.75
CA ILE A 114 -5.38 4.85 -12.90
C ILE A 114 -5.56 3.36 -12.65
N PHE A 115 -5.52 2.51 -13.68
CA PHE A 115 -5.75 1.08 -13.53
C PHE A 115 -4.63 0.39 -12.74
N GLY A 116 -3.38 0.78 -12.98
CA GLY A 116 -2.22 0.31 -12.21
C GLY A 116 -2.31 0.70 -10.74
N SER A 117 -2.74 1.92 -10.45
CA SER A 117 -3.00 2.40 -9.09
C SER A 117 -4.12 1.63 -8.41
N VAL A 118 -5.23 1.37 -9.10
CA VAL A 118 -6.31 0.54 -8.56
C VAL A 118 -5.81 -0.85 -8.18
N LEU A 119 -5.08 -1.52 -9.07
CA LEU A 119 -4.50 -2.84 -8.79
C LEU A 119 -3.52 -2.81 -7.62
N LEU A 120 -2.62 -1.82 -7.57
CA LEU A 120 -1.68 -1.61 -6.46
C LEU A 120 -2.43 -1.45 -5.14
N GLY A 121 -3.47 -0.63 -5.13
CA GLY A 121 -4.33 -0.39 -3.99
C GLY A 121 -5.06 -1.64 -3.52
N LEU A 122 -5.63 -2.42 -4.44
CA LEU A 122 -6.33 -3.67 -4.14
C LEU A 122 -5.39 -4.73 -3.54
N VAL A 123 -4.20 -4.92 -4.13
CA VAL A 123 -3.22 -5.91 -3.66
C VAL A 123 -2.69 -5.52 -2.28
N SER A 124 -2.35 -4.25 -2.08
CA SER A 124 -1.85 -3.74 -0.80
C SER A 124 -2.93 -3.80 0.30
N ALA A 125 -4.18 -3.44 -0.03
CA ALA A 125 -5.30 -3.57 0.90
C ALA A 125 -5.62 -5.03 1.24
N THR A 126 -5.46 -5.93 0.28
CA THR A 126 -5.62 -7.37 0.51
C THR A 126 -4.53 -7.91 1.44
N ALA A 127 -3.28 -7.49 1.25
CA ALA A 127 -2.18 -7.81 2.16
C ALA A 127 -2.47 -7.31 3.59
N TYR A 128 -2.91 -6.06 3.73
CA TYR A 128 -3.34 -5.50 5.01
C TYR A 128 -4.46 -6.34 5.65
N TRP A 129 -5.53 -6.61 4.89
CA TRP A 129 -6.69 -7.35 5.38
C TRP A 129 -6.35 -8.80 5.75
N TRP A 130 -5.42 -9.44 5.04
CA TRP A 130 -5.00 -10.80 5.38
C TRP A 130 -4.25 -10.85 6.71
N ILE A 131 -3.38 -9.86 6.98
CA ILE A 131 -2.60 -9.81 8.22
C ILE A 131 -3.44 -9.31 9.39
N ALA A 132 -4.18 -8.20 9.24
CA ALA A 132 -4.97 -7.58 10.32
C ALA A 132 -6.43 -8.06 10.40
N GLY A 133 -7.08 -8.32 9.27
CA GLY A 133 -8.53 -8.58 9.17
C GLY A 133 -8.94 -10.01 9.51
N ARG A 134 -8.15 -11.04 9.17
CA ARG A 134 -8.56 -12.46 9.29
C ARG A 134 -8.72 -13.03 10.71
N LEU A 135 -8.07 -12.47 11.74
CA LEU A 135 -8.08 -13.08 13.09
C LEU A 135 -8.66 -12.15 14.18
N ALA A 136 -9.14 -10.95 13.84
CA ALA A 136 -9.65 -10.00 14.83
C ALA A 136 -11.12 -10.29 15.26
N GLY A 137 -11.68 -11.40 14.80
CA GLY A 137 -12.97 -11.96 15.25
C GLY A 137 -12.84 -13.23 16.10
N ALA A 138 -11.66 -13.84 16.19
CA ALA A 138 -11.42 -14.98 17.08
C ALA A 138 -11.34 -14.54 18.56
N ASP A 139 -10.92 -13.29 18.81
CA ASP A 139 -10.77 -12.74 20.18
C ASP A 139 -12.07 -12.11 20.74
N ARG A 140 -13.22 -12.34 20.11
CA ARG A 140 -14.54 -11.85 20.58
C ARG A 140 -15.50 -12.97 20.99
N SER A 141 -15.03 -14.21 21.02
CA SER A 141 -15.79 -15.37 21.49
C SER A 141 -15.61 -15.65 23.00
N ASP A 142 -15.22 -14.64 23.78
CA ASP A 142 -15.26 -14.65 25.25
C ASP A 142 -16.33 -13.65 25.74
#